data_AF-A0A5M3WAQ3-F1
#
_entry.id   AF-A0A5M3WAQ3-F1
#
_cell.length_a   1.000
_cell.length_b   1.000
_cell.length_c   1.000
_cell.angle_alpha   90.00
_cell.angle_beta   90.00
_cell.angle_gamma   90.00
#
_symmetry.space_group_name_H-M   'P 1'
#
loop_
_entity.id
_entity.type
_entity.pdbx_description
1 polymer ?
#
loop_
_entity_poly.entity_id
_entity_poly.type
_entity_poly.pdbx_seq_one_letter_code
_entity_poly.pdbx_strand_id
1 'polypeptide(L)'
;MTGWSWPVKASLHRRISLRNHAHAHTNDGGGVHGPNPASRRTLIVLTLVLAPLALATVVGMVLLWHGQADQSAPGTANPGTARVITHPEATVLTTRPYECPASNQRPGPNSPPRMVTCAIVDVLLETGQDQGEQASIDVPAESYRVGMQAGDRIKVTRVFTHQAGPPDYAFYDYARQTPIGVLAIAFAVVVVAVARFRGLAALVGLGLAFLVLMKFMLPALLAGESPLLVGLVGSSAIMFVVLYLAHGFSVRTTTALVGTLFGLLATAGPAPGRCARCT
;
A
#
# COMPACT_ATOMS: atom_id res chain seq x y z
N MET A 1 25.29 -41.64 3.95
CA MET A 1 25.03 -41.61 2.48
C MET A 1 24.27 -40.32 2.23
N THR A 2 24.75 -39.28 1.56
CA THR A 2 25.83 -39.07 0.61
C THR A 2 26.43 -37.69 0.87
N GLY A 3 27.76 -37.62 1.03
CA GLY A 3 28.50 -36.37 1.16
C GLY A 3 28.84 -35.81 -0.22
N TRP A 4 28.64 -34.51 -0.40
CA TRP A 4 29.15 -33.76 -1.56
C TRP A 4 30.43 -33.05 -1.14
N SER A 5 31.57 -33.64 -1.53
CA SER A 5 32.90 -33.05 -1.41
C SER A 5 33.23 -32.29 -2.70
N TRP A 6 33.57 -31.01 -2.56
CA TRP A 6 34.15 -30.21 -3.66
C TRP A 6 35.67 -30.42 -3.69
N PRO A 7 36.29 -30.69 -4.85
CA PRO A 7 37.74 -30.81 -4.95
C PRO A 7 38.40 -29.42 -4.93
N VAL A 8 39.26 -29.21 -3.93
CA VAL A 8 40.22 -28.10 -3.85
C VAL A 8 41.26 -28.29 -4.97
N LYS A 9 41.32 -27.38 -5.94
CA LYS A 9 42.46 -27.30 -6.87
C LYS A 9 43.54 -26.37 -6.30
N ALA A 10 44.69 -26.96 -6.05
CA ALA A 10 45.90 -26.31 -5.58
C ALA A 10 46.55 -25.39 -6.64
N SER A 11 47.00 -24.25 -6.13
CA SER A 11 48.13 -23.39 -6.53
C SER A 11 48.88 -23.67 -7.84
N LEU A 12 48.92 -22.65 -8.69
CA LEU A 12 50.14 -22.29 -9.42
C LEU A 12 50.46 -20.81 -9.18
N HIS A 13 51.54 -20.58 -8.43
CA HIS A 13 52.16 -19.29 -8.21
C HIS A 13 52.73 -18.75 -9.53
N ARG A 14 52.06 -17.76 -10.13
CA ARG A 14 52.66 -16.93 -11.18
C ARG A 14 53.37 -15.75 -10.52
N ARG A 15 54.70 -15.75 -10.53
CA ARG A 15 55.53 -14.61 -10.12
C ARG A 15 55.25 -13.44 -11.07
N ILE A 16 54.59 -12.40 -10.57
CA ILE A 16 54.46 -11.13 -11.28
C ILE A 16 55.53 -10.20 -10.73
N SER A 17 56.47 -9.86 -11.60
CA SER A 17 57.51 -8.86 -11.40
C SER A 17 56.86 -7.49 -11.16
N LEU A 18 57.09 -6.91 -9.98
CA LEU A 18 56.68 -5.55 -9.65
C LEU A 18 57.61 -4.56 -10.37
N ARG A 19 57.19 -4.07 -11.55
CA ARG A 19 57.68 -2.80 -12.10
C ARG A 19 56.90 -1.68 -11.44
N ASN A 20 57.54 -0.94 -10.53
CA ASN A 20 57.03 0.32 -10.02
C ASN A 20 57.01 1.35 -11.16
N HIS A 21 55.83 1.63 -11.70
CA HIS A 21 55.56 2.83 -12.47
C HIS A 21 54.98 3.88 -11.53
N ALA A 22 55.82 4.84 -11.13
CA ALA A 22 55.39 6.03 -10.43
C ALA A 22 54.72 6.97 -11.45
N HIS A 23 53.41 7.16 -11.34
CA HIS A 23 52.69 8.22 -12.06
C HIS A 23 52.61 9.45 -11.16
N ALA A 24 53.35 10.49 -11.54
CA ALA A 24 53.22 11.82 -10.98
C ALA A 24 51.88 12.41 -11.41
N HIS A 25 51.01 12.73 -10.44
CA HIS A 25 49.83 13.54 -10.69
C HIS A 25 50.22 15.01 -10.53
N THR A 26 50.32 15.71 -11.66
CA THR A 26 50.32 17.17 -11.71
C THR A 26 48.96 17.67 -11.23
N ASN A 27 48.97 18.48 -10.16
CA ASN A 27 47.81 19.29 -9.77
C ASN A 27 47.59 20.34 -10.84
N ASP A 28 46.72 20.05 -11.80
CA ASP A 28 46.19 21.05 -12.72
C ASP A 28 44.86 21.60 -12.20
N GLY A 29 44.74 22.91 -12.29
CA GLY A 29 43.79 23.75 -11.59
C GLY A 29 42.32 23.49 -11.92
N GLY A 30 41.47 24.03 -11.04
CA GLY A 30 40.03 23.92 -11.08
C GLY A 30 39.43 24.43 -12.40
N GLY A 31 39.08 23.49 -13.27
CA GLY A 31 38.11 23.70 -14.34
C GLY A 31 36.74 23.31 -13.83
N VAL A 32 35.92 24.30 -13.43
CA VAL A 32 34.48 24.13 -13.28
C VAL A 32 33.94 23.63 -14.62
N HIS A 33 33.72 22.31 -14.73
CA HIS A 33 33.10 21.72 -15.91
C HIS A 33 31.64 22.18 -15.93
N GLY A 34 31.36 23.23 -16.70
CA GLY A 34 30.01 23.56 -17.12
C GLY A 34 29.36 22.33 -17.79
N PRO A 35 28.03 22.18 -17.72
CA PRO A 35 27.35 21.00 -18.24
C PRO A 35 27.71 20.77 -19.71
N ASN A 36 28.30 19.61 -20.00
CA ASN A 36 28.76 19.18 -21.32
C ASN A 36 27.61 19.39 -22.35
N PRO A 37 27.79 20.06 -23.50
CA PRO A 37 26.71 20.39 -24.44
C PRO A 37 25.94 19.17 -24.98
N ALA A 38 26.55 17.98 -24.95
CA ALA A 38 25.89 16.71 -25.24
C ALA A 38 24.74 16.40 -24.24
N SER A 39 24.90 16.75 -22.95
CA SER A 39 23.89 16.51 -21.91
C SER A 39 22.63 17.38 -22.08
N ARG A 40 22.80 18.61 -22.59
CA ARG A 40 21.68 19.54 -22.78
C ARG A 40 20.77 19.11 -23.93
N ARG A 41 21.35 18.66 -25.05
CA ARG A 41 20.57 18.13 -26.18
C ARG A 41 19.82 16.85 -25.80
N THR A 42 20.48 15.94 -25.08
CA THR A 42 19.82 14.71 -24.57
C THR A 42 18.69 15.02 -23.60
N LEU A 43 18.86 15.98 -22.69
CA LEU A 43 17.79 16.42 -21.79
C LEU A 43 16.61 17.00 -22.58
N ILE A 44 16.86 17.85 -23.57
CA ILE A 44 15.81 18.43 -24.42
C ILE A 44 15.00 17.33 -25.12
N VAL A 45 15.68 16.36 -25.75
CA VAL A 45 15.02 15.25 -26.44
C VAL A 45 14.19 14.40 -25.46
N LEU A 46 14.73 14.07 -24.31
CA LEU A 46 13.99 13.29 -23.31
C LEU A 46 12.80 14.06 -22.73
N THR A 47 12.94 15.37 -22.49
CA THR A 47 11.81 16.21 -22.06
C THR A 47 10.75 16.34 -23.14
N LEU A 48 11.13 16.38 -24.42
CA LEU A 48 10.18 16.39 -25.54
C LEU A 48 9.38 15.09 -25.65
N VAL A 49 9.94 13.96 -25.22
CA VAL A 49 9.23 12.67 -25.18
C VAL A 49 8.36 12.56 -23.92
N LEU A 50 8.86 12.99 -22.76
CA LEU A 50 8.14 12.85 -21.50
C LEU A 50 7.05 13.89 -21.27
N ALA A 51 7.20 15.12 -21.78
CA ALA A 51 6.18 16.14 -21.67
C ALA A 51 4.82 15.70 -22.26
N PRO A 52 4.72 15.13 -23.48
CA PRO A 52 3.45 14.65 -24.01
C PRO A 52 2.92 13.44 -23.24
N LEU A 53 3.79 12.55 -22.74
CA LEU A 53 3.38 11.43 -21.89
C LEU A 53 2.79 11.91 -20.56
N ALA A 54 3.45 12.85 -19.89
CA ALA A 54 2.97 13.46 -18.66
C ALA A 54 1.65 14.21 -18.91
N LEU A 55 1.54 14.93 -20.03
CA LEU A 55 0.30 15.58 -20.43
C LEU A 55 -0.82 14.55 -20.67
N ALA A 56 -0.54 13.46 -21.38
CA ALA A 56 -1.51 12.39 -21.60
C ALA A 56 -1.96 11.74 -20.28
N THR A 57 -1.06 11.53 -19.32
CA THR A 57 -1.39 11.05 -17.98
C THR A 57 -2.31 12.03 -17.24
N VAL A 58 -2.01 13.33 -17.26
CA VAL A 58 -2.85 14.36 -16.64
C VAL A 58 -4.22 14.42 -17.31
N VAL A 59 -4.27 14.42 -18.63
CA VAL A 59 -5.53 14.39 -19.41
C VAL A 59 -6.33 13.13 -19.09
N GLY A 60 -5.70 11.96 -19.07
CA GLY A 60 -6.34 10.70 -18.69
C GLY A 60 -6.92 10.76 -17.28
N MET A 61 -6.16 11.32 -16.33
CA MET A 61 -6.61 11.49 -14.95
C MET A 61 -7.82 12.43 -14.86
N VAL A 62 -7.80 13.54 -15.60
CA VAL A 62 -8.92 14.51 -15.64
C VAL A 62 -10.16 13.89 -16.31
N LEU A 63 -10.02 13.21 -17.44
CA LEU A 63 -11.14 12.61 -18.17
C LEU A 63 -11.80 11.48 -17.36
N LEU A 64 -11.00 10.56 -16.81
CA LEU A 64 -11.49 9.47 -15.96
C LEU A 64 -12.08 9.99 -14.64
N TRP A 65 -11.62 11.14 -14.16
CA TRP A 65 -12.17 11.77 -12.95
C TRP A 65 -13.52 12.44 -13.21
N HIS A 66 -13.72 13.08 -14.38
CA HIS A 66 -15.02 13.66 -14.73
C HIS A 66 -16.10 12.59 -14.98
N GLY A 67 -15.74 11.44 -15.59
CA GLY A 67 -16.68 10.33 -15.75
C GLY A 67 -17.26 9.81 -14.43
N GLN A 68 -16.51 9.89 -13.33
CA GLN A 68 -16.99 9.52 -11.99
C GLN A 68 -18.04 10.50 -11.45
N ALA A 69 -17.94 11.78 -11.80
CA ALA A 69 -18.88 12.79 -11.34
C ALA A 69 -20.26 12.58 -11.99
N ASP A 70 -20.28 12.15 -13.26
CA ASP A 70 -21.52 11.86 -13.98
C ASP A 70 -22.15 10.53 -13.53
N GLN A 71 -21.31 9.54 -13.19
CA GLN A 71 -21.71 8.21 -12.69
C GLN A 71 -21.97 8.19 -11.18
N SER A 72 -21.81 9.32 -10.50
CA SER A 72 -22.37 9.54 -9.16
C SER A 72 -23.89 9.66 -9.27
N ALA A 73 -24.55 8.66 -9.89
CA ALA A 73 -25.95 8.40 -9.68
C ALA A 73 -26.12 8.33 -8.16
N PRO A 74 -27.05 9.11 -7.57
CA PRO A 74 -27.29 9.08 -6.14
C PRO A 74 -27.46 7.62 -5.79
N GLY A 75 -26.48 7.09 -5.05
CA GLY A 75 -26.52 5.70 -4.66
C GLY A 75 -27.91 5.48 -4.12
N THR A 76 -28.60 4.46 -4.60
CA THR A 76 -29.74 3.86 -3.93
C THR A 76 -29.22 3.25 -2.61
N ALA A 77 -28.54 4.05 -1.79
CA ALA A 77 -28.70 4.02 -0.37
C ALA A 77 -30.19 4.20 -0.16
N ASN A 78 -30.89 3.07 -0.04
CA ASN A 78 -32.20 3.09 0.60
C ASN A 78 -32.02 3.97 1.85
N PRO A 79 -32.79 5.05 2.01
CA PRO A 79 -32.65 5.96 3.14
C PRO A 79 -32.90 5.31 4.52
N GLY A 80 -33.05 3.98 4.58
CA GLY A 80 -33.10 3.16 5.78
C GLY A 80 -31.97 2.12 5.95
N THR A 81 -31.04 1.91 5.01
CA THR A 81 -29.99 0.87 5.13
C THR A 81 -28.56 1.38 5.19
N ALA A 82 -28.28 2.60 4.73
CA ALA A 82 -26.97 3.22 4.93
C ALA A 82 -26.89 3.86 6.33
N ARG A 83 -27.05 3.04 7.38
CA ARG A 83 -26.67 3.47 8.72
C ARG A 83 -25.17 3.64 8.73
N VAL A 84 -24.71 4.81 9.16
CA VAL A 84 -23.28 5.05 9.44
C VAL A 84 -22.85 4.00 10.45
N ILE A 85 -22.10 3.00 10.00
CA ILE A 85 -21.52 1.98 10.88
C ILE A 85 -20.33 2.64 11.55
N THR A 86 -20.56 3.23 12.72
CA THR A 86 -19.49 3.70 13.58
C THR A 86 -18.83 2.50 14.24
N HIS A 87 -17.49 2.49 14.24
CA HIS A 87 -16.68 1.46 14.89
C HIS A 87 -16.05 2.06 16.16
N PRO A 88 -16.80 2.17 17.27
CA PRO A 88 -16.23 2.67 18.52
C PRO A 88 -15.10 1.77 19.03
N GLU A 89 -14.13 2.40 19.67
CA GLU A 89 -13.05 1.75 20.42
C GLU A 89 -13.55 1.37 21.82
N ALA A 90 -13.11 0.20 22.30
CA ALA A 90 -13.46 -0.35 23.59
C ALA A 90 -12.25 -1.04 24.24
N THR A 91 -12.14 -0.98 25.57
CA THR A 91 -11.12 -1.70 26.34
C THR A 91 -11.70 -2.99 26.89
N VAL A 92 -10.97 -4.09 26.75
CA VAL A 92 -11.33 -5.38 27.33
C VAL A 92 -11.14 -5.33 28.85
N LEU A 93 -12.20 -5.59 29.61
CA LEU A 93 -12.17 -5.70 31.07
C LEU A 93 -11.89 -7.14 31.50
N THR A 94 -12.70 -8.08 31.02
CA THR A 94 -12.58 -9.50 31.35
C THR A 94 -12.90 -10.38 30.17
N THR A 95 -12.21 -11.52 30.10
CA THR A 95 -12.34 -12.49 29.01
C THR A 95 -12.76 -13.85 29.58
N ARG A 96 -13.87 -14.40 29.08
CA ARG A 96 -14.45 -15.66 29.55
C ARG A 96 -14.49 -16.66 28.38
N PRO A 97 -13.50 -17.56 28.26
CA PRO A 97 -13.48 -18.54 27.18
C PRO A 97 -14.58 -19.59 27.36
N TYR A 98 -15.17 -20.04 26.26
CA TYR A 98 -16.15 -21.11 26.23
C TYR A 98 -16.04 -21.92 24.93
N GLU A 99 -16.59 -23.14 24.91
CA GLU A 99 -16.59 -23.98 23.70
C GLU A 99 -17.78 -23.64 22.80
N CYS A 100 -17.49 -23.36 21.54
CA CYS A 100 -18.46 -23.00 20.51
C CYS A 100 -18.21 -23.82 19.23
N PRO A 101 -19.23 -24.06 18.39
CA PRO A 101 -19.03 -24.69 17.09
C PRO A 101 -18.25 -23.78 16.13
N ALA A 102 -17.32 -24.34 15.36
CA ALA A 102 -16.57 -23.58 14.36
C ALA A 102 -17.49 -22.96 13.28
N SER A 103 -17.51 -21.63 13.16
CA SER A 103 -18.39 -20.88 12.23
C SER A 103 -18.00 -21.05 10.75
N ASN A 104 -16.72 -21.29 10.47
CA ASN A 104 -16.16 -21.29 9.12
C ASN A 104 -16.06 -22.68 8.46
N GLN A 105 -16.64 -23.70 9.09
CA GLN A 105 -16.53 -25.07 8.61
C GLN A 105 -17.92 -25.68 8.46
N ARG A 106 -18.36 -25.93 7.21
CA ARG A 106 -19.56 -26.73 6.98
C ARG A 106 -19.30 -28.15 7.48
N PRO A 107 -20.05 -28.64 8.49
CA PRO A 107 -19.93 -30.03 8.92
C PRO A 107 -20.20 -30.95 7.73
N GLY A 108 -19.38 -32.00 7.57
CA GLY A 108 -19.70 -33.06 6.63
C GLY A 108 -20.97 -33.82 7.06
N PRO A 109 -21.62 -34.58 6.17
CA PRO A 109 -22.91 -35.23 6.45
C PRO A 109 -22.92 -36.12 7.70
N ASN A 110 -21.76 -36.66 8.11
CA ASN A 110 -21.60 -37.60 9.21
C ASN A 110 -20.49 -37.19 10.21
N SER A 111 -20.18 -35.90 10.31
CA SER A 111 -19.13 -35.42 11.23
C SER A 111 -19.75 -34.51 12.29
N PRO A 112 -19.47 -34.73 13.60
CA PRO A 112 -19.91 -33.79 14.63
C PRO A 112 -19.28 -32.41 14.37
N PRO A 113 -19.97 -31.32 14.77
CA PRO A 113 -19.41 -29.98 14.62
C PRO A 113 -18.10 -29.90 15.42
N ARG A 114 -17.06 -29.38 14.77
CA ARG A 114 -15.77 -29.17 15.42
C ARG A 114 -15.91 -28.07 16.46
N MET A 115 -15.66 -28.40 17.72
CA MET A 115 -15.63 -27.42 18.81
C MET A 115 -14.34 -26.62 18.76
N VAL A 116 -14.45 -25.32 18.98
CA VAL A 116 -13.34 -24.36 19.09
C VAL A 116 -13.58 -23.46 20.29
N THR A 117 -12.54 -22.76 20.75
CA THR A 117 -12.64 -21.86 21.90
C THR A 117 -13.03 -20.46 21.45
N CYS A 118 -14.27 -20.07 21.71
CA CYS A 118 -14.73 -18.68 21.63
C CYS A 118 -14.50 -17.98 22.98
N ALA A 119 -14.78 -16.69 23.05
CA ALA A 119 -14.79 -15.97 24.32
C ALA A 119 -15.93 -14.95 24.38
N ILE A 120 -16.56 -14.84 25.55
CA ILE A 120 -17.39 -13.69 25.90
C ILE A 120 -16.48 -12.68 26.57
N VAL A 121 -16.51 -11.45 26.09
CA VAL A 121 -15.62 -10.40 26.54
C VAL A 121 -16.43 -9.22 27.04
N ASP A 122 -16.22 -8.84 28.29
CA ASP A 122 -16.80 -7.63 28.85
C ASP A 122 -15.88 -6.46 28.50
N VAL A 123 -16.44 -5.43 27.89
CA VAL A 123 -15.69 -4.28 27.39
C VAL A 123 -16.23 -2.97 27.92
N LEU A 124 -15.36 -1.98 28.10
CA LEU A 124 -15.72 -0.60 28.38
C LEU A 124 -15.61 0.22 27.09
N LEU A 125 -16.71 0.86 26.67
CA LEU A 125 -16.71 1.69 25.46
C LEU A 125 -15.93 3.00 25.71
N GLU A 126 -14.81 3.20 25.01
CA GLU A 126 -13.97 4.39 25.16
C GLU A 126 -14.44 5.56 24.28
N THR A 127 -15.11 5.26 23.17
CA THR A 127 -15.60 6.24 22.19
C THR A 127 -16.98 5.85 21.66
N GLY A 128 -17.67 6.76 20.95
CA GLY A 128 -19.00 6.52 20.39
C GLY A 128 -20.12 7.10 21.25
N GLN A 129 -21.37 6.75 20.92
CA GLN A 129 -22.54 7.32 21.59
C GLN A 129 -22.72 6.81 23.02
N ASP A 130 -22.24 5.61 23.30
CA ASP A 130 -22.43 4.91 24.58
C ASP A 130 -21.10 4.86 25.36
N GLN A 131 -20.28 5.91 25.21
CA GLN A 131 -18.99 6.05 25.89
C GLN A 131 -19.14 5.96 27.41
N GLY A 132 -18.32 5.13 28.04
CA GLY A 132 -18.34 4.86 29.48
C GLY A 132 -19.27 3.72 29.90
N GLU A 133 -20.06 3.17 28.98
CA GLU A 133 -20.91 2.00 29.22
C GLU A 133 -20.13 0.69 29.07
N GLN A 134 -20.55 -0.33 29.81
CA GLN A 134 -20.00 -1.68 29.69
C GLN A 134 -20.92 -2.55 28.84
N ALA A 135 -20.34 -3.31 27.92
CA ALA A 135 -21.06 -4.25 27.07
C ALA A 135 -20.38 -5.61 27.09
N SER A 136 -21.16 -6.69 27.00
CA SER A 136 -20.64 -8.04 26.82
C SER A 136 -20.74 -8.41 25.35
N ILE A 137 -19.63 -8.87 24.77
CA ILE A 137 -19.50 -9.13 23.33
C ILE A 137 -19.06 -10.57 23.11
N ASP A 138 -19.67 -11.24 22.14
CA ASP A 138 -19.20 -12.52 21.66
C ASP A 138 -18.03 -12.34 20.68
N VAL A 139 -16.88 -12.92 21.01
CA VAL A 139 -15.67 -12.89 20.20
C VAL A 139 -15.46 -14.26 19.56
N PRO A 140 -15.44 -14.35 18.21
CA PRO A 140 -15.26 -15.60 17.51
C PRO A 140 -13.85 -16.16 17.73
N ALA A 141 -13.73 -17.48 17.63
CA ALA A 141 -12.50 -18.21 17.93
C ALA A 141 -11.29 -17.71 17.14
N GLU A 142 -11.46 -17.26 15.89
CA GLU A 142 -10.38 -16.72 15.06
C GLU A 142 -9.75 -15.47 15.70
N SER A 143 -10.57 -14.63 16.30
CA SER A 143 -10.14 -13.38 16.92
C SER A 143 -9.57 -13.62 18.31
N TYR A 144 -10.17 -14.53 19.09
CA TYR A 144 -9.68 -14.88 20.43
C TYR A 144 -8.31 -15.58 20.39
N ARG A 145 -8.08 -16.47 19.41
CA ARG A 145 -6.81 -17.23 19.27
C ARG A 145 -5.59 -16.35 18.99
N VAL A 146 -5.76 -15.09 18.63
CA VAL A 146 -4.68 -14.10 18.50
C VAL A 146 -4.07 -13.75 19.88
N GLY A 147 -4.73 -14.16 20.97
CA GLY A 147 -4.26 -13.98 22.34
C GLY A 147 -4.86 -12.77 23.03
N MET A 148 -6.18 -12.56 22.89
CA MET A 148 -6.88 -11.43 23.51
C MET A 148 -6.81 -11.49 25.04
N GLN A 149 -6.42 -10.38 25.66
CA GLN A 149 -6.24 -10.25 27.11
C GLN A 149 -7.01 -9.05 27.67
N ALA A 150 -7.23 -9.07 28.98
CA ALA A 150 -7.70 -7.90 29.72
C ALA A 150 -6.73 -6.72 29.53
N GLY A 151 -7.27 -5.54 29.26
CA GLY A 151 -6.52 -4.34 28.92
C GLY A 151 -6.33 -4.11 27.41
N ASP A 152 -6.63 -5.08 26.55
CA ASP A 152 -6.54 -4.89 25.11
C ASP A 152 -7.56 -3.87 24.62
N ARG A 153 -7.17 -3.09 23.60
CA ARG A 153 -8.08 -2.19 22.90
C ARG A 153 -8.59 -2.85 21.63
N ILE A 154 -9.90 -2.87 21.49
CA ILE A 154 -10.59 -3.43 20.33
C ILE A 154 -11.53 -2.39 19.74
N LYS A 155 -11.94 -2.62 18.49
CA LYS A 155 -13.04 -1.93 17.83
C LYS A 155 -14.23 -2.86 17.81
N VAL A 156 -15.38 -2.29 18.12
CA VAL A 156 -16.64 -3.00 18.12
C VAL A 156 -17.56 -2.34 17.10
N THR A 157 -18.50 -3.08 16.56
CA THR A 157 -19.54 -2.53 15.69
C THR A 157 -20.88 -2.64 16.40
N ARG A 158 -21.66 -1.57 16.33
CA ARG A 158 -22.99 -1.52 16.93
C ARG A 158 -23.98 -2.24 16.02
N VAL A 159 -24.56 -3.33 16.51
CA VAL A 159 -25.55 -4.13 15.79
C VAL A 159 -26.94 -3.66 16.23
N PHE A 160 -27.68 -3.07 15.29
CA PHE A 160 -29.06 -2.68 15.53
C PHE A 160 -29.98 -3.88 15.30
N THR A 161 -30.38 -4.55 16.36
CA THR A 161 -31.47 -5.52 16.29
C THR A 161 -32.79 -4.75 16.15
N HIS A 162 -33.71 -5.18 15.27
CA HIS A 162 -35.04 -4.54 15.07
C HIS A 162 -35.97 -4.60 16.29
N GLN A 163 -35.52 -5.17 17.41
CA GLN A 163 -36.24 -5.27 18.68
C GLN A 163 -35.90 -4.06 19.56
N ALA A 164 -36.89 -3.48 20.23
CA ALA A 164 -36.70 -2.38 21.19
C ALA A 164 -35.95 -2.91 22.43
N GLY A 165 -34.62 -2.85 22.38
CA GLY A 165 -33.70 -3.25 23.45
C GLY A 165 -32.40 -2.44 23.37
N PRO A 166 -31.52 -2.58 24.38
CA PRO A 166 -30.19 -2.00 24.32
C PRO A 166 -29.44 -2.52 23.09
N PRO A 167 -28.60 -1.70 22.46
CA PRO A 167 -27.84 -2.10 21.27
C PRO A 167 -26.93 -3.29 21.58
N ASP A 168 -26.86 -4.23 20.64
CA ASP A 168 -25.87 -5.30 20.73
C ASP A 168 -24.55 -4.84 20.10
N TYR A 169 -23.43 -5.39 20.55
CA TYR A 169 -22.11 -5.08 20.01
C TYR A 169 -21.42 -6.35 19.56
N ALA A 170 -20.83 -6.29 18.37
CA ALA A 170 -20.02 -7.37 17.84
C ALA A 170 -18.56 -6.94 17.70
N PHE A 171 -17.64 -7.90 17.88
CA PHE A 171 -16.23 -7.68 17.61
C PHE A 171 -16.02 -7.29 16.13
N TYR A 172 -15.25 -6.23 15.89
CA TYR A 172 -14.91 -5.78 14.54
C TYR A 172 -13.44 -6.03 14.21
N ASP A 173 -12.51 -5.44 14.98
CA ASP A 173 -11.06 -5.60 14.81
C ASP A 173 -10.32 -5.16 16.08
N TYR A 174 -9.00 -5.33 16.15
CA TYR A 174 -8.15 -4.75 17.17
C TYR A 174 -7.83 -3.28 16.88
N ALA A 175 -7.60 -2.49 17.93
CA ALA A 175 -7.22 -1.09 17.84
C ALA A 175 -5.74 -0.91 17.40
N ARG A 176 -5.46 -1.17 16.12
CA ARG A 176 -4.09 -1.15 15.56
C ARG A 176 -3.62 0.25 15.13
N GLN A 177 -4.50 1.25 15.11
CA GLN A 177 -4.16 2.61 14.64
C GLN A 177 -3.02 3.26 15.42
N THR A 178 -3.02 3.13 16.75
CA THR A 178 -2.00 3.72 17.62
C THR A 178 -0.62 3.09 17.41
N PRO A 179 -0.43 1.75 17.51
CA PRO A 179 0.89 1.16 17.30
C PRO A 179 1.41 1.37 15.86
N ILE A 180 0.53 1.31 14.85
CA ILE A 180 0.92 1.60 13.47
C ILE A 180 1.33 3.06 13.31
N GLY A 181 0.60 4.00 13.93
CA GLY A 181 0.93 5.42 13.92
C GLY A 181 2.28 5.72 14.56
N VAL A 182 2.57 5.14 15.73
CA VAL A 182 3.88 5.26 16.39
C VAL A 182 5.00 4.72 15.51
N LEU A 183 4.81 3.53 14.91
CA LEU A 183 5.80 2.94 14.02
C LEU A 183 6.02 3.78 12.76
N ALA A 184 4.94 4.33 12.19
CA ALA A 184 5.02 5.21 11.02
C ALA A 184 5.78 6.51 11.32
N ILE A 185 5.54 7.13 12.48
CA ILE A 185 6.28 8.31 12.93
C ILE A 185 7.75 7.97 13.17
N ALA A 186 8.03 6.88 13.88
CA ALA A 186 9.41 6.43 14.11
C ALA A 186 10.14 6.17 12.79
N PHE A 187 9.50 5.50 11.83
CA PHE A 187 10.02 5.29 10.49
C PHE A 187 10.30 6.61 9.76
N ALA A 188 9.35 7.55 9.79
CA ALA A 188 9.54 8.86 9.16
C ALA A 188 10.72 9.63 9.76
N VAL A 189 10.87 9.62 11.10
CA VAL A 189 12.00 10.24 11.80
C VAL A 189 13.32 9.62 11.35
N VAL A 190 13.41 8.28 11.31
CA VAL A 190 14.62 7.58 10.86
C VAL A 190 14.96 7.93 9.40
N VAL A 191 13.98 7.91 8.50
CA VAL A 191 14.18 8.25 7.09
C VAL A 191 14.69 9.68 6.92
N VAL A 192 14.10 10.64 7.64
CA VAL A 192 14.54 12.04 7.59
C VAL A 192 15.92 12.21 8.22
N ALA A 193 16.21 11.52 9.32
CA ALA A 193 17.53 11.59 9.96
C ALA A 193 18.65 11.05 9.04
N VAL A 194 18.40 9.94 8.35
CA VAL A 194 19.39 9.28 7.48
C VAL A 194 19.52 9.97 6.12
N ALA A 195 18.41 10.34 5.49
CA ALA A 195 18.39 10.85 4.12
C ALA A 195 18.14 12.37 4.00
N ARG A 196 17.94 13.08 5.13
CA ARG A 196 17.71 14.53 5.21
C ARG A 196 16.64 15.01 4.22
N PHE A 197 17.00 15.94 3.33
CA PHE A 197 16.12 16.49 2.30
C PHE A 197 15.61 15.43 1.31
N ARG A 198 16.42 14.41 0.98
CA ARG A 198 15.97 13.31 0.12
C ARG A 198 14.97 12.41 0.85
N GLY A 199 15.13 12.25 2.16
CA GLY A 199 14.16 11.55 3.01
C GLY A 199 12.81 12.26 3.06
N LEU A 200 12.82 13.58 3.25
CA LEU A 200 11.59 14.38 3.21
C LEU A 200 10.89 14.28 1.84
N ALA A 201 11.67 14.40 0.74
CA ALA A 201 11.13 14.27 -0.61
C ALA A 201 10.50 12.90 -0.87
N ALA A 202 11.08 11.83 -0.33
CA ALA A 202 10.51 10.48 -0.41
C ALA A 202 9.19 10.36 0.37
N LEU A 203 9.10 10.93 1.57
CA LEU A 203 7.86 10.94 2.37
C LEU A 203 6.75 11.74 1.70
N VAL A 204 7.06 12.90 1.12
CA VAL A 204 6.10 13.68 0.33
C VAL A 204 5.66 12.89 -0.91
N GLY A 205 6.60 12.21 -1.58
CA GLY A 205 6.29 11.33 -2.72
C GLY A 205 5.32 10.21 -2.35
N LEU A 206 5.52 9.57 -1.19
CA LEU A 206 4.60 8.56 -0.64
C LEU A 206 3.22 9.15 -0.36
N GLY A 207 3.15 10.35 0.24
CA GLY A 207 1.89 11.04 0.50
C GLY A 207 1.12 11.38 -0.78
N LEU A 208 1.81 11.88 -1.81
CA LEU A 208 1.21 12.17 -3.11
C LEU A 208 0.76 10.89 -3.83
N ALA A 209 1.53 9.80 -3.75
CA ALA A 209 1.13 8.51 -4.29
C ALA A 209 -0.15 7.99 -3.64
N PHE A 210 -0.24 8.09 -2.31
CA PHE A 210 -1.44 7.73 -1.55
C PHE A 210 -2.63 8.62 -1.92
N LEU A 211 -2.41 9.92 -2.17
CA LEU A 211 -3.45 10.83 -2.62
C LEU A 211 -4.00 10.43 -4.00
N VAL A 212 -3.14 10.12 -4.97
CA VAL A 212 -3.56 9.62 -6.29
C VAL A 212 -4.36 8.32 -6.13
N LEU A 213 -3.94 7.42 -5.26
CA LEU A 213 -4.68 6.19 -4.98
C LEU A 213 -6.07 6.49 -4.40
N MET A 214 -6.16 7.28 -3.34
CA MET A 214 -7.41 7.52 -2.59
C MET A 214 -8.40 8.46 -3.28
N LYS A 215 -7.90 9.46 -4.03
CA LYS A 215 -8.73 10.49 -4.66
C LYS A 215 -9.01 10.24 -6.14
N PHE A 216 -8.23 9.38 -6.79
CA PHE A 216 -8.41 9.07 -8.21
C PHE A 216 -8.67 7.58 -8.44
N MET A 217 -7.71 6.70 -8.11
CA MET A 217 -7.83 5.29 -8.48
C MET A 217 -8.98 4.58 -7.78
N LEU A 218 -9.10 4.73 -6.46
CA LEU A 218 -10.14 4.07 -5.68
C LEU A 218 -11.55 4.53 -6.09
N PRO A 219 -11.85 5.83 -6.19
CA PRO A 219 -13.14 6.29 -6.70
C PRO A 219 -13.42 5.82 -8.14
N ALA A 220 -12.43 5.82 -9.04
CA ALA A 220 -12.59 5.34 -10.42
C ALA A 220 -13.05 3.87 -10.47
N LEU A 221 -12.38 3.03 -9.69
CA LEU A 221 -12.69 1.60 -9.63
C LEU A 221 -14.07 1.35 -9.02
N LEU A 222 -14.45 2.15 -8.01
CA LEU A 222 -15.79 2.09 -7.42
C LEU A 222 -16.89 2.59 -8.38
N ALA A 223 -16.58 3.52 -9.28
CA ALA A 223 -17.47 3.96 -10.35
C ALA A 223 -17.59 2.94 -11.51
N GLY A 224 -16.88 1.81 -11.43
CA GLY A 224 -16.91 0.76 -12.47
C GLY A 224 -16.07 1.07 -13.71
N GLU A 225 -15.16 2.06 -13.65
CA GLU A 225 -14.24 2.38 -14.74
C GLU A 225 -13.31 1.19 -15.05
N SER A 226 -12.78 1.15 -16.28
CA SER A 226 -11.92 0.04 -16.69
C SER A 226 -10.64 -0.03 -15.82
N PRO A 227 -10.37 -1.14 -15.11
CA PRO A 227 -9.22 -1.23 -14.19
C PRO A 227 -7.87 -1.09 -14.89
N LEU A 228 -7.81 -1.49 -16.17
CA LEU A 228 -6.62 -1.37 -17.00
C LEU A 228 -6.24 0.09 -17.26
N LEU A 229 -7.19 0.95 -17.67
CA LEU A 229 -6.89 2.36 -17.93
C LEU A 229 -6.60 3.11 -16.64
N VAL A 230 -7.39 2.88 -15.58
CA VAL A 230 -7.18 3.49 -14.27
C VAL A 230 -5.81 3.10 -13.71
N GLY A 231 -5.43 1.82 -13.81
CA GLY A 231 -4.12 1.34 -13.39
C GLY A 231 -2.98 1.96 -14.19
N LEU A 232 -3.11 2.05 -15.52
CA LEU A 232 -2.08 2.64 -16.39
C LEU A 232 -1.88 4.14 -16.12
N VAL A 233 -2.96 4.90 -16.03
CA VAL A 233 -2.93 6.34 -15.74
C VAL A 233 -2.45 6.58 -14.30
N GLY A 234 -2.96 5.85 -13.32
CA GLY A 234 -2.58 6.00 -11.92
C GLY A 234 -1.10 5.65 -11.67
N SER A 235 -0.64 4.51 -12.18
CA SER A 235 0.77 4.09 -12.02
C SER A 235 1.74 5.03 -12.73
N SER A 236 1.42 5.51 -13.94
CA SER A 236 2.25 6.50 -14.63
C SER A 236 2.30 7.82 -13.85
N ALA A 237 1.17 8.31 -13.33
CA ALA A 237 1.11 9.53 -12.53
C ALA A 237 1.97 9.43 -11.26
N ILE A 238 1.80 8.34 -10.49
CA ILE A 238 2.59 8.09 -9.28
C ILE A 238 4.07 8.00 -9.63
N MET A 239 4.43 7.32 -10.72
CA MET A 239 5.82 7.17 -11.13
C MET A 239 6.46 8.51 -11.49
N PHE A 240 5.78 9.36 -12.28
CA PHE A 240 6.27 10.71 -12.60
C PHE A 240 6.54 11.51 -11.32
N VAL A 241 5.56 11.55 -10.41
CA VAL A 241 5.67 12.33 -9.17
C VAL A 241 6.80 11.80 -8.28
N VAL A 242 6.82 10.50 -7.99
CA VAL A 242 7.75 9.91 -7.03
C VAL A 242 9.19 9.94 -7.55
N LEU A 243 9.44 9.56 -8.81
CA LEU A 243 10.81 9.51 -9.34
C LEU A 243 11.45 10.90 -9.40
N TYR A 244 10.71 11.90 -9.90
CA TYR A 244 11.27 13.25 -10.01
C TYR A 244 11.43 13.93 -8.66
N LEU A 245 10.55 13.62 -7.69
CA LEU A 245 10.68 14.17 -6.36
C LEU A 245 11.83 13.52 -5.57
N ALA A 246 11.96 12.19 -5.62
CA ALA A 246 12.97 11.46 -4.85
C ALA A 246 14.38 11.56 -5.46
N HIS A 247 14.49 11.55 -6.78
CA HIS A 247 15.79 11.50 -7.47
C HIS A 247 16.16 12.78 -8.22
N GLY A 248 15.21 13.72 -8.36
CA GLY A 248 15.42 14.94 -9.12
C GLY A 248 15.48 14.72 -10.63
N PHE A 249 15.58 15.84 -11.35
CA PHE A 249 15.70 15.84 -12.81
C PHE A 249 17.15 15.52 -13.21
N SER A 250 17.36 14.33 -13.77
CA SER A 250 18.65 13.92 -14.32
C SER A 250 18.43 13.08 -15.58
N VAL A 251 19.44 13.02 -16.46
CA VAL A 251 19.37 12.15 -17.66
C VAL A 251 19.13 10.69 -17.26
N ARG A 252 19.78 10.22 -16.20
CA ARG A 252 19.68 8.84 -15.71
C ARG A 252 18.26 8.48 -15.25
N THR A 253 17.63 9.36 -14.46
CA THR A 253 16.27 9.13 -13.95
C THR A 253 15.24 9.16 -15.08
N THR A 254 15.46 10.06 -16.03
CA THR A 254 14.60 10.29 -17.18
C THR A 254 14.66 9.13 -18.18
N THR A 255 15.84 8.56 -18.48
CA THR A 255 15.95 7.39 -19.35
C THR A 255 15.33 6.14 -18.72
N ALA A 256 15.50 5.97 -17.40
CA ALA A 256 14.87 4.88 -16.67
C ALA A 256 13.33 4.98 -16.75
N LEU A 257 12.80 6.19 -16.55
CA LEU A 257 11.37 6.47 -16.62
C LEU A 257 10.76 6.19 -18.00
N VAL A 258 11.45 6.58 -19.08
CA VAL A 258 10.99 6.27 -20.45
C VAL A 258 10.88 4.77 -20.65
N GLY A 259 11.87 4.00 -20.19
CA GLY A 259 11.87 2.53 -20.28
C GLY A 259 10.70 1.89 -19.52
N THR A 260 10.43 2.35 -18.30
CA THR A 260 9.32 1.81 -17.49
C THR A 260 7.96 2.19 -18.07
N LEU A 261 7.78 3.41 -18.59
CA LEU A 261 6.56 3.82 -19.28
C LEU A 261 6.32 3.00 -20.55
N PHE A 262 7.37 2.74 -21.34
CA PHE A 262 7.25 1.91 -22.52
C PHE A 262 6.87 0.46 -22.16
N GLY A 263 7.46 -0.10 -21.10
CA GLY A 263 7.07 -1.43 -20.58
C GLY A 263 5.61 -1.48 -20.10
N LEU A 264 5.14 -0.44 -19.42
CA LEU A 264 3.74 -0.31 -19.01
C LEU A 264 2.80 -0.24 -20.22
N LEU A 265 3.15 0.57 -21.24
CA LEU A 265 2.38 0.68 -22.48
C LEU A 265 2.38 -0.61 -23.29
N ALA A 266 3.49 -1.35 -23.32
CA ALA A 266 3.56 -2.64 -24.00
C ALA A 266 2.68 -3.70 -23.30
N THR A 267 2.57 -3.62 -21.97
CA THR A 267 1.78 -4.55 -21.16
C THR A 267 0.29 -4.20 -21.20
N ALA A 268 -0.04 -2.91 -21.14
CA ALA A 268 -1.41 -2.41 -21.18
C ALA A 268 -1.94 -2.23 -22.62
N GLY A 269 -1.04 -2.19 -23.60
CA GLY A 269 -1.37 -2.11 -25.01
C GLY A 269 -2.27 -3.28 -25.42
N PRO A 270 -3.17 -3.08 -26.39
CA PRO A 270 -4.14 -4.11 -26.74
C PRO A 270 -3.39 -5.39 -27.08
N ALA A 271 -3.55 -6.41 -26.25
CA ALA A 271 -3.23 -7.77 -26.65
C ALA A 271 -3.97 -7.99 -27.98
N PRO A 272 -3.27 -8.27 -29.09
CA PRO A 272 -3.94 -8.60 -30.34
C PRO A 272 -4.61 -9.96 -30.14
N GLY A 273 -5.86 -9.93 -29.67
CA GLY A 273 -6.64 -11.13 -29.41
C GLY A 273 -7.48 -11.04 -28.14
N ARG A 274 -8.63 -10.36 -28.21
CA ARG A 274 -9.90 -10.89 -27.68
C ARG A 274 -11.09 -10.10 -28.21
N CYS A 275 -11.96 -10.86 -28.88
CA CYS A 275 -13.26 -10.52 -29.45
C CYS A 275 -14.06 -9.51 -28.62
N ALA A 276 -14.35 -8.36 -29.24
CA ALA A 276 -15.34 -7.38 -28.77
C ALA A 276 -16.81 -7.85 -28.99
N ARG A 277 -17.07 -9.17 -28.99
CA ARG A 277 -18.40 -9.74 -29.16
C ARG A 277 -18.42 -11.19 -28.69
N CYS A 278 -18.81 -11.40 -27.44
CA CYS A 278 -19.56 -12.57 -26.99
C CYS A 278 -20.51 -12.05 -25.92
N THR A 279 -21.74 -11.79 -26.35
CA THR A 279 -22.95 -11.81 -25.52
C THR A 279 -23.07 -13.11 -24.76
#